data_AF-A1C6I2-F1
#
_entry.id   AF-A1C6I2-F1
#
_cell.length_a   1.000
_cell.length_b   1.000
_cell.length_c   1.000
_cell.angle_alpha   90.00
_cell.angle_beta   90.00
_cell.angle_gamma   90.00
#
_symmetry.space_group_name_H-M   'P 1'
#
loop_
_entity.id
_entity.type
_entity.pdbx_description
1 polymer ?
#
loop_
_entity_poly.entity_id
_entity_poly.type
_entity_poly.pdbx_seq_one_letter_code
_entity_poly.pdbx_strand_id
1 'polypeptide(L)'
;MSSDEANDLDSSKVIGLDISPHKNPDDTPDNLWLQIDDLNRRFTFPSNHFDLVHSRLLATGINHNRWPSYLADMKRCAHFLKPGGWAQLVEIYFNVQSDNGSITEQHALRRWSTQILRSYEEKKDLRVGTRLNSLLRAEGFQEVDARMIPLPLSAWSNG
;
A
#
# COMPACT_ATOMS: atom_id res chain seq x y z
N MET A 1 3.86 -2.35 8.10
CA MET A 1 3.70 -3.75 8.52
C MET A 1 3.45 -3.72 10.01
N SER A 2 2.33 -4.24 10.49
CA SER A 2 1.97 -4.23 11.92
C SER A 2 2.62 -5.41 12.66
N SER A 3 2.65 -5.35 14.00
CA SER A 3 3.09 -6.46 14.86
C SER A 3 2.37 -7.77 14.56
N ASP A 4 1.10 -7.70 14.15
CA ASP A 4 0.26 -8.86 13.84
C ASP A 4 0.80 -9.67 12.66
N GLU A 5 1.30 -9.01 11.61
CA GLU A 5 1.84 -9.68 10.42
C GLU A 5 3.18 -10.39 10.70
N ALA A 6 3.94 -9.94 11.71
CA ALA A 6 5.19 -10.56 12.12
C ALA A 6 4.95 -11.80 13.01
N ASN A 7 3.91 -11.78 13.84
CA ASN A 7 3.50 -12.91 14.68
C ASN A 7 3.05 -14.12 13.87
N ASP A 8 2.41 -13.91 12.71
CA ASP A 8 1.99 -15.01 11.83
C ASP A 8 3.15 -15.63 11.02
N LEU A 9 4.36 -15.03 11.09
CA LEU A 9 5.55 -15.42 10.34
C LEU A 9 6.71 -15.81 11.28
N ASP A 10 6.46 -16.74 12.20
CA ASP A 10 7.38 -17.20 13.28
C ASP A 10 8.82 -17.55 12.86
N SER A 11 9.09 -17.79 11.57
CA SER A 11 10.44 -18.11 11.05
C SER A 11 11.05 -17.05 10.12
N SER A 12 10.32 -15.96 9.83
CA SER A 12 10.77 -14.91 8.89
C SER A 12 11.29 -13.68 9.62
N LYS A 13 12.28 -13.02 9.05
CA LYS A 13 12.77 -11.71 9.53
C LYS A 13 11.98 -10.61 8.85
N VAL A 14 11.36 -9.74 9.64
CA VAL A 14 10.49 -8.66 9.16
C VAL A 14 11.13 -7.31 9.42
N ILE A 15 11.17 -6.46 8.40
CA ILE A 15 11.56 -5.05 8.54
C ILE A 15 10.32 -4.18 8.31
N GLY A 16 9.88 -3.50 9.36
CA GLY A 16 8.82 -2.51 9.29
C GLY A 16 9.38 -1.11 9.01
N LEU A 17 8.77 -0.40 8.06
CA LEU A 17 9.11 0.99 7.75
C LEU A 17 7.94 1.91 8.11
N ASP A 18 8.24 3.01 8.79
CA ASP A 18 7.29 4.11 9.01
C ASP A 18 8.04 5.44 9.10
N ILE A 19 7.40 6.55 8.72
CA ILE A 19 8.00 7.89 8.86
C ILE A 19 8.05 8.34 10.32
N SER A 20 7.24 7.72 11.17
CA SER A 20 7.09 8.03 12.59
C SER A 20 7.68 6.93 13.47
N PRO A 21 8.26 7.28 14.63
CA PRO A 21 8.77 6.30 15.57
C PRO A 21 7.64 5.43 16.13
N HIS A 22 7.91 4.14 16.28
CA HIS A 22 7.00 3.24 16.95
C HIS A 22 6.87 3.60 18.44
N LYS A 23 5.64 3.61 18.94
CA LYS A 23 5.33 4.16 20.27
C LYS A 23 5.52 3.18 21.43
N ASN A 24 5.60 1.86 21.19
CA ASN A 24 5.82 0.87 22.24
C ASN A 24 6.82 -0.22 21.82
N PRO A 25 8.12 -0.05 22.08
CA PRO A 25 9.14 -1.04 21.70
C PRO A 25 9.09 -2.35 22.52
N ASP A 26 8.38 -2.39 23.64
CA ASP A 26 8.31 -3.59 24.49
C ASP A 26 7.30 -4.64 23.97
N ASP A 27 6.46 -4.27 23.00
CA ASP A 27 5.45 -5.16 22.37
C ASP A 27 5.89 -5.70 20.99
N THR A 28 7.14 -5.46 20.57
CA THR A 28 7.62 -5.94 19.26
C THR A 28 8.12 -7.37 19.32
N PRO A 29 7.69 -8.26 18.40
CA PRO A 29 8.23 -9.61 18.28
C PRO A 29 9.73 -9.65 17.99
N ASP A 30 10.41 -10.71 18.43
CA ASP A 30 11.87 -10.89 18.26
C ASP A 30 12.32 -10.92 16.79
N ASN A 31 11.40 -11.21 15.87
CA ASN A 31 11.63 -11.27 14.43
C ASN A 31 11.28 -9.97 13.69
N LEU A 32 10.94 -8.89 14.40
CA LEU A 32 10.54 -7.60 13.82
C LEU A 32 11.54 -6.49 14.15
N TRP A 33 12.06 -5.85 13.10
CA TRP A 33 12.89 -4.65 13.20
C TRP A 33 12.17 -3.45 12.60
N LEU A 34 11.99 -2.40 13.40
CA LEU A 34 11.33 -1.17 12.96
C LEU A 34 12.37 -0.10 12.61
N GLN A 35 12.32 0.40 11.39
CA GLN A 35 13.17 1.47 10.89
C GLN A 35 12.32 2.69 10.55
N ILE A 36 12.79 3.86 11.01
CA ILE A 36 12.19 5.13 10.65
C ILE A 36 12.71 5.55 9.29
N ASP A 37 11.82 5.67 8.30
CA ASP A 37 12.20 6.06 6.93
C ASP A 37 11.07 6.78 6.19
N ASP A 38 11.44 7.69 5.28
CA ASP A 38 10.51 8.41 4.42
C ASP A 38 10.47 7.75 3.04
N LEU A 39 9.37 7.05 2.75
CA LEU A 39 9.15 6.33 1.50
C LEU A 39 9.10 7.25 0.26
N ASN A 40 9.01 8.57 0.44
CA ASN A 40 9.16 9.54 -0.66
C ASN A 40 10.62 9.75 -1.08
N ARG A 41 11.57 9.21 -0.33
CA ARG A 41 13.00 9.17 -0.66
C ARG A 41 13.37 7.81 -1.24
N ARG A 42 14.58 7.72 -1.79
CA ARG A 42 15.12 6.44 -2.25
C ARG A 42 15.50 5.59 -1.05
N PHE A 43 15.21 4.30 -1.14
CA PHE A 43 15.62 3.31 -0.15
C PHE A 43 17.14 3.10 -0.15
N THR A 44 17.65 2.65 0.99
CA THR A 44 19.09 2.43 1.24
C THR A 44 19.44 0.96 1.55
N PHE A 45 18.47 0.05 1.43
CA PHE A 45 18.69 -1.37 1.66
C PHE A 45 19.64 -2.01 0.61
N PRO A 46 20.24 -3.18 0.90
CA PRO A 46 21.18 -3.84 -0.01
C PRO A 46 20.48 -4.67 -1.09
N SER A 47 21.15 -4.83 -2.25
CA SER A 47 20.67 -5.61 -3.40
C SER A 47 20.16 -7.03 -3.09
N ASN A 48 19.03 -7.48 -3.67
CA ASN A 48 18.49 -8.86 -3.57
C ASN A 48 18.33 -9.42 -2.14
N HIS A 49 17.85 -8.60 -1.22
CA HIS A 49 17.68 -8.91 0.19
C HIS A 49 16.35 -9.57 0.64
N PHE A 50 15.20 -9.11 0.18
CA PHE A 50 13.86 -9.54 0.60
C PHE A 50 13.25 -10.61 -0.30
N ASP A 51 12.48 -11.52 0.29
CA ASP A 51 11.65 -12.49 -0.44
C ASP A 51 10.25 -11.93 -0.77
N LEU A 52 9.77 -10.99 0.06
CA LEU A 52 8.48 -10.33 -0.06
C LEU A 52 8.63 -8.86 0.32
N VAL A 53 8.03 -7.97 -0.48
CA VAL A 53 7.81 -6.57 -0.12
C VAL A 53 6.31 -6.35 -0.04
N HIS A 54 5.82 -6.08 1.17
CA HIS A 54 4.41 -5.76 1.42
C HIS A 54 4.24 -4.25 1.65
N SER A 55 3.31 -3.64 0.94
CA SER A 55 3.00 -2.21 1.03
C SER A 55 1.49 -2.02 1.13
N ARG A 56 1.04 -1.24 2.12
CA ARG A 56 -0.39 -1.12 2.42
C ARG A 56 -0.76 0.28 2.91
N LEU A 57 -1.83 0.83 2.34
CA LEU A 57 -2.45 2.11 2.70
C LEU A 57 -1.50 3.31 2.64
N LEU A 58 -0.69 3.39 1.58
CA LEU A 58 0.29 4.45 1.37
C LEU A 58 -0.16 5.56 0.40
N ALA A 59 -1.33 5.44 -0.24
CA ALA A 59 -1.89 6.45 -1.15
C ALA A 59 -1.87 7.89 -0.59
N THR A 60 -2.06 8.06 0.72
CA THR A 60 -2.03 9.37 1.39
C THR A 60 -0.63 9.82 1.79
N GLY A 61 0.32 8.88 1.94
CA GLY A 61 1.71 9.15 2.35
C GLY A 61 2.65 9.41 1.17
N ILE A 62 2.50 8.67 0.08
CA ILE A 62 3.35 8.77 -1.12
C ILE A 62 2.88 9.91 -2.03
N ASN A 63 3.83 10.74 -2.47
CA ASN A 63 3.58 11.85 -3.40
C ASN A 63 3.09 11.36 -4.77
N HIS A 64 2.22 12.11 -5.41
CA HIS A 64 1.60 11.77 -6.70
C HIS A 64 2.62 11.27 -7.75
N ASN A 65 3.72 12.02 -7.94
CA ASN A 65 4.75 11.70 -8.94
C ASN A 65 5.76 10.61 -8.48
N ARG A 66 5.67 10.15 -7.23
CA ARG A 66 6.61 9.19 -6.65
C ARG A 66 6.23 7.74 -6.95
N TRP A 67 4.97 7.46 -7.25
CA TRP A 67 4.47 6.09 -7.48
C TRP A 67 5.27 5.28 -8.51
N PRO A 68 5.55 5.78 -9.74
CA PRO A 68 6.34 5.02 -10.69
C PRO A 68 7.74 4.69 -10.17
N SER A 69 8.44 5.68 -9.59
CA SER A 69 9.77 5.43 -9.03
C SER A 69 9.72 4.58 -7.76
N TYR A 70 8.62 4.58 -7.01
CA TYR A 70 8.46 3.77 -5.80
C TYR A 70 8.32 2.30 -6.17
N LEU A 71 7.53 2.00 -7.20
CA LEU A 71 7.45 0.66 -7.78
C LEU A 71 8.73 0.28 -8.50
N ALA A 72 9.42 1.21 -9.18
CA ALA A 72 10.75 0.96 -9.72
C ALA A 72 11.75 0.63 -8.60
N ASP A 73 11.67 1.31 -7.46
CA ASP A 73 12.46 1.02 -6.26
C ASP A 73 11.99 -0.27 -5.55
N MET A 74 10.90 -0.90 -5.98
CA MET A 74 10.58 -2.29 -5.62
C MET A 74 11.04 -3.27 -6.70
N LYS A 75 11.08 -2.85 -7.98
CA LYS A 75 11.24 -3.72 -9.15
C LYS A 75 12.57 -3.66 -9.89
N ARG A 76 13.03 -2.48 -10.31
CA ARG A 76 14.48 -2.29 -10.59
C ARG A 76 15.25 -2.71 -9.36
N CYS A 77 14.60 -2.59 -8.20
CA CYS A 77 14.90 -3.34 -7.02
C CYS A 77 14.47 -4.83 -7.00
N ALA A 78 14.92 -5.57 -8.01
CA ALA A 78 15.97 -6.59 -7.84
C ALA A 78 17.25 -5.98 -7.20
N HIS A 79 17.00 -5.21 -6.15
CA HIS A 79 17.85 -4.51 -5.22
C HIS A 79 17.27 -4.84 -3.84
N PHE A 80 16.07 -5.39 -3.68
CA PHE A 80 15.75 -6.19 -2.51
C PHE A 80 15.04 -7.46 -2.90
N LEU A 81 14.08 -7.44 -3.83
CA LEU A 81 13.43 -8.70 -4.19
C LEU A 81 14.43 -9.64 -4.85
N LYS A 82 14.65 -10.79 -4.21
CA LYS A 82 15.40 -11.88 -4.81
C LYS A 82 14.72 -12.31 -6.12
N PRO A 83 15.45 -12.91 -7.07
CA PRO A 83 14.81 -13.59 -8.19
C PRO A 83 13.73 -14.56 -7.68
N GLY A 84 12.48 -14.36 -8.12
CA GLY A 84 11.32 -15.12 -7.65
C GLY A 84 10.59 -14.54 -6.42
N GLY A 85 11.04 -13.41 -5.88
CA GLY A 85 10.37 -12.70 -4.80
C GLY A 85 9.11 -11.95 -5.25
N TRP A 86 8.25 -11.59 -4.29
CA TRP A 86 6.93 -11.02 -4.55
C TRP A 86 6.79 -9.58 -4.05
N ALA A 87 6.06 -8.75 -4.80
CA ALA A 87 5.58 -7.46 -4.33
C ALA A 87 4.06 -7.53 -4.14
N GLN A 88 3.59 -7.22 -2.93
CA GLN A 88 2.17 -7.15 -2.60
C GLN A 88 1.80 -5.72 -2.22
N LEU A 89 0.84 -5.13 -2.93
CA LEU A 89 0.35 -3.79 -2.66
C LEU A 89 -1.16 -3.81 -2.38
N VAL A 90 -1.57 -3.12 -1.31
CA VAL A 90 -2.97 -2.99 -0.89
C VAL A 90 -3.30 -1.53 -0.68
N GLU A 91 -4.10 -0.95 -1.57
CA GLU A 91 -4.52 0.45 -1.51
C GLU A 91 -6.04 0.57 -1.47
N ILE A 92 -6.53 1.58 -0.75
CA ILE A 92 -7.95 1.93 -0.75
C ILE A 92 -8.22 2.85 -1.92
N TYR A 93 -9.26 2.51 -2.69
CA TYR A 93 -9.87 3.47 -3.59
C TYR A 93 -10.86 4.34 -2.81
N PHE A 94 -10.48 5.59 -2.53
CA PHE A 94 -11.22 6.50 -1.65
C PHE A 94 -12.58 6.95 -2.20
N ASN A 95 -12.96 6.54 -3.41
CA ASN A 95 -14.22 6.92 -4.01
C ASN A 95 -15.36 6.09 -3.43
N VAL A 96 -16.26 6.73 -2.69
CA VAL A 96 -17.44 6.04 -2.15
C VAL A 96 -18.43 5.77 -3.28
N GLN A 97 -18.84 4.52 -3.42
CA GLN A 97 -19.76 4.05 -4.45
C GLN A 97 -20.76 3.06 -3.85
N SER A 98 -21.86 2.87 -4.56
CA SER A 98 -22.81 1.78 -4.33
C SER A 98 -22.92 0.93 -5.59
N ASP A 99 -23.02 -0.38 -5.40
CA ASP A 99 -23.23 -1.39 -6.44
C ASP A 99 -24.64 -1.34 -7.05
N ASN A 100 -25.64 -0.93 -6.26
CA ASN A 100 -27.04 -0.81 -6.68
C ASN A 100 -27.47 0.63 -7.03
N GLY A 101 -26.54 1.59 -7.01
CA GLY A 101 -26.82 2.99 -7.35
C GLY A 101 -27.53 3.80 -6.26
N SER A 102 -27.72 3.25 -5.06
CA SER A 102 -28.35 3.96 -3.93
C SER A 102 -27.58 5.22 -3.49
N ILE A 103 -26.26 5.23 -3.66
CA ILE A 103 -25.43 6.40 -3.43
C ILE A 103 -25.30 7.21 -4.72
N THR A 104 -26.02 8.33 -4.78
CA THR A 104 -25.96 9.30 -5.87
C THR A 104 -25.01 10.48 -5.55
N GLU A 105 -24.71 11.31 -6.55
CA GLU A 105 -23.86 12.51 -6.41
C GLU A 105 -24.39 13.56 -5.40
N GLN A 106 -25.67 13.50 -5.03
CA GLN A 106 -26.27 14.41 -4.04
C GLN A 106 -25.96 13.99 -2.59
N HIS A 107 -25.61 12.73 -2.35
CA HIS A 107 -25.41 12.20 -1.01
C HIS A 107 -24.14 12.74 -0.36
N ALA A 108 -24.19 12.95 0.96
CA ALA A 108 -23.08 13.54 1.72
C ALA A 108 -21.77 12.74 1.56
N LEU A 109 -21.83 11.41 1.67
CA LEU A 109 -20.67 10.53 1.51
C LEU A 109 -20.02 10.66 0.13
N ARG A 110 -20.84 10.72 -0.92
CA ARG A 110 -20.36 10.85 -2.30
C ARG A 110 -19.71 12.21 -2.55
N ARG A 111 -20.34 13.29 -2.07
CA ARG A 111 -19.77 14.65 -2.14
C ARG A 111 -18.45 14.74 -1.38
N TRP A 112 -18.41 14.19 -0.16
CA TRP A 112 -17.20 14.16 0.67
C TRP A 112 -16.06 13.42 -0.01
N SER A 113 -16.28 12.18 -0.47
CA SER A 113 -15.21 11.41 -1.13
C SER A 113 -14.70 12.09 -2.40
N THR A 114 -15.62 12.64 -3.21
CA THR A 114 -15.26 13.38 -4.43
C THR A 114 -14.46 14.64 -4.11
N GLN A 115 -14.83 15.37 -3.06
CA GLN A 115 -14.08 16.56 -2.63
C GLN A 115 -12.69 16.20 -2.14
N ILE A 116 -12.54 15.17 -1.30
CA ILE A 116 -11.22 14.69 -0.84
C ILE A 116 -10.34 14.31 -2.02
N LEU A 117 -10.87 13.54 -2.98
CA LEU A 117 -10.13 13.15 -4.19
C LEU A 117 -9.62 14.38 -4.96
N ARG A 118 -10.46 15.40 -5.15
CA ARG A 118 -10.09 16.63 -5.86
C ARG A 118 -9.09 17.47 -5.07
N SER A 119 -9.26 17.60 -3.76
CA SER A 119 -8.39 18.43 -2.92
C SER A 119 -6.95 17.91 -2.84
N TYR A 120 -6.74 16.62 -3.02
CA TYR A 120 -5.43 15.99 -2.91
C TYR A 120 -4.76 15.65 -4.25
N GLU A 121 -5.47 15.73 -5.38
CA GLU A 121 -5.00 15.16 -6.66
C GLU A 121 -3.65 15.71 -7.16
N GLU A 122 -3.34 16.99 -6.89
CA GLU A 122 -2.06 17.58 -7.27
C GLU A 122 -0.88 17.06 -6.42
N LYS A 123 -1.15 16.60 -5.19
CA LYS A 123 -0.13 16.22 -4.21
C LYS A 123 -0.03 14.71 -4.02
N LYS A 124 -1.16 13.99 -4.05
CA LYS A 124 -1.30 12.56 -3.76
C LYS A 124 -2.16 11.88 -4.82
N ASP A 125 -1.79 10.66 -5.20
CA ASP A 125 -2.60 9.83 -6.09
C ASP A 125 -3.53 8.92 -5.26
N LEU A 126 -4.66 9.48 -4.81
CA LEU A 126 -5.69 8.71 -4.08
C LEU A 126 -6.46 7.72 -4.97
N ARG A 127 -6.17 7.69 -6.27
CA ARG A 127 -6.73 6.74 -7.23
C ARG A 127 -5.74 5.64 -7.62
N VAL A 128 -4.54 5.63 -7.04
CA VAL A 128 -3.45 4.74 -7.44
C VAL A 128 -3.86 3.27 -7.41
N GLY A 129 -4.71 2.85 -6.45
CA GLY A 129 -5.21 1.47 -6.36
C GLY A 129 -5.81 0.96 -7.67
N THR A 130 -6.48 1.83 -8.44
CA THR A 130 -7.08 1.49 -9.75
C THR A 130 -6.06 1.28 -10.85
N ARG A 131 -4.81 1.73 -10.66
CA ARG A 131 -3.73 1.70 -11.65
C ARG A 131 -2.56 0.81 -11.23
N LEU A 132 -2.57 0.22 -10.04
CA LEU A 132 -1.44 -0.59 -9.56
C LEU A 132 -1.11 -1.73 -10.53
N ASN A 133 -2.13 -2.40 -11.10
CA ASN A 133 -1.91 -3.45 -12.11
C ASN A 133 -1.11 -2.94 -13.32
N SER A 134 -1.51 -1.80 -13.90
CA SER A 134 -0.83 -1.26 -15.08
C SER A 134 0.55 -0.71 -14.73
N LEU A 135 0.70 -0.07 -13.56
CA LEU A 135 2.00 0.44 -13.10
C LEU A 135 2.99 -0.69 -12.82
N LEU A 136 2.57 -1.78 -12.16
CA LEU A 136 3.42 -2.94 -11.92
C LEU A 136 3.87 -3.59 -13.24
N ARG A 137 2.95 -3.75 -14.19
CA ARG A 137 3.28 -4.29 -15.53
C ARG A 137 4.18 -3.36 -16.33
N ALA A 138 3.99 -2.04 -16.24
CA ALA A 138 4.82 -1.06 -16.92
C ALA A 138 6.25 -1.04 -16.37
N GLU A 139 6.40 -1.17 -15.05
CA GLU A 139 7.72 -1.38 -14.46
C GLU A 139 8.29 -2.74 -14.89
N GLY A 140 7.44 -3.73 -15.16
CA GLY A 140 7.74 -5.03 -15.77
C GLY A 140 7.75 -6.21 -14.80
N PHE A 141 6.99 -6.11 -13.70
CA PHE A 141 6.69 -7.27 -12.86
C PHE A 141 6.04 -8.37 -13.71
N GLN A 142 6.35 -9.62 -13.40
CA GLN A 142 5.76 -10.79 -14.03
C GLN A 142 4.61 -11.32 -13.16
N GLU A 143 3.72 -12.13 -13.74
CA GLU A 143 2.62 -12.79 -13.01
C GLU A 143 1.74 -11.85 -12.17
N VAL A 144 1.49 -10.63 -12.67
CA VAL A 144 0.72 -9.62 -11.94
C VAL A 144 -0.77 -10.02 -11.87
N ASP A 145 -1.24 -10.39 -10.69
CA ASP A 145 -2.67 -10.49 -10.36
C ASP A 145 -3.14 -9.25 -9.61
N ALA A 146 -4.34 -8.77 -9.92
CA ALA A 146 -4.91 -7.58 -9.30
C ALA A 146 -6.43 -7.71 -9.20
N ARG A 147 -6.93 -7.42 -7.99
CA ARG A 147 -8.36 -7.50 -7.67
C ARG A 147 -8.81 -6.25 -6.94
N MET A 148 -9.97 -5.74 -7.34
CA MET A 148 -10.70 -4.72 -6.59
C MET A 148 -11.75 -5.44 -5.74
N ILE A 149 -11.65 -5.30 -4.42
CA ILE A 149 -12.60 -5.92 -3.48
C ILE A 149 -13.47 -4.79 -2.89
N PRO A 150 -14.81 -4.91 -2.93
CA PRO A 150 -15.68 -3.97 -2.24
C PRO A 150 -15.36 -3.92 -0.74
N LEU A 151 -15.19 -2.71 -0.20
CA LEU A 151 -15.05 -2.49 1.24
C LEU A 151 -16.37 -1.90 1.77
N PRO A 152 -17.18 -2.66 2.51
CA PRO A 152 -18.44 -2.17 3.06
C PRO A 152 -18.21 -1.02 4.05
N LEU A 153 -19.00 0.06 3.93
CA LEU A 153 -18.92 1.24 4.81
C LEU A 153 -19.88 1.17 6.00
N SER A 154 -20.82 0.23 5.99
CA SER A 154 -21.76 -0.07 7.06
C SER A 154 -21.72 -1.56 7.39
N ALA A 155 -22.33 -1.95 8.51
CA ALA A 155 -22.29 -3.31 9.06
C ALA A 155 -22.47 -4.42 8.01
N TRP A 156 -21.74 -5.52 8.22
CA TRP A 156 -21.77 -6.77 7.46
C TRP A 156 -23.17 -7.13 6.99
N SER A 157 -23.31 -7.61 5.76
CA SER A 157 -24.56 -8.27 5.36
C SER A 157 -24.81 -9.44 6.31
N ASN A 158 -26.02 -9.54 6.86
CA ASN A 158 -26.46 -10.78 7.50
C ASN A 158 -26.47 -11.88 6.42
N GLY A 159 -25.39 -12.65 6.35
CA GLY A 159 -25.22 -13.79 5.45
C GLY A 159 -24.35 -14.83 6.11
#